data_AF-A0A4U0RJX5-F1
#
_entry.id   AF-A0A4U0RJX5-F1
#
_cell.length_a   1.000
_cell.length_b   1.000
_cell.length_c   1.000
_cell.angle_alpha   90.00
_cell.angle_beta   90.00
_cell.angle_gamma   90.00
#
_symmetry.space_group_name_H-M   'P 1'
#
loop_
_entity.id
_entity.type
_entity.pdbx_description
1 polymer ?
#
loop_
_entity_poly.entity_id
_entity_poly.type
_entity_poly.pdbx_seq_one_letter_code
_entity_poly.pdbx_strand_id
1 'polypeptide(L)' 'MIEWDETRPKWEQVAEVIRGQIEAGELPSGARVPSVVALTQQYGIAQATAQKVLVNLRLEGLIKTTHGMGSFVI' A
#
# COMPACT_ATOMS: atom_id res chain seq x y z
N MET A 1 -10.01 -10.91 -6.49
CA MET A 1 -8.89 -10.63 -7.40
C MET A 1 -9.13 -9.22 -7.92
N ILE A 2 -8.20 -8.28 -7.77
CA ILE A 2 -8.40 -6.92 -8.33
C ILE A 2 -8.54 -7.06 -9.85
N GLU A 3 -9.60 -6.48 -10.40
CA GLU A 3 -9.69 -6.22 -11.84
C GLU A 3 -8.80 -5.01 -12.13
N TRP A 4 -7.78 -5.21 -12.95
CA TRP A 4 -6.83 -4.16 -13.28
C TRP A 4 -7.37 -3.29 -14.41
N ASP A 5 -7.32 -1.98 -14.21
CA ASP A 5 -7.43 -1.02 -15.30
C ASP A 5 -6.08 -1.00 -16.05
N GLU A 6 -6.05 -1.51 -17.28
CA GLU A 6 -4.83 -1.55 -18.10
C GLU A 6 -4.36 -0.16 -18.55
N THR A 7 -5.20 0.88 -18.45
CA THR A 7 -4.83 2.27 -18.78
C THR A 7 -4.08 2.96 -17.65
N ARG A 8 -4.02 2.35 -16.46
CA ARG A 8 -3.43 2.93 -15.26
C ARG A 8 -2.31 2.07 -14.68
N PRO A 9 -1.27 2.68 -14.08
CA PRO A 9 -0.25 1.92 -13.37
C PRO A 9 -0.84 1.08 -12.22
N LYS A 10 -0.44 -0.20 -12.13
CA LYS A 10 -0.91 -1.11 -11.06
C LYS A 10 -0.61 -0.61 -9.66
N TRP A 11 0.52 0.11 -9.46
CA TRP A 11 0.87 0.65 -8.15
C TRP A 11 -0.14 1.70 -7.68
N GLU A 12 -0.68 2.53 -8.58
CA GLU A 12 -1.69 3.53 -8.23
C GLU A 12 -2.95 2.85 -7.75
N GLN A 13 -3.43 1.86 -8.51
CA GLN A 13 -4.64 1.11 -8.19
C GLN A 13 -4.55 0.41 -6.82
N VAL A 14 -3.37 -0.14 -6.46
CA VAL A 14 -3.16 -0.72 -5.13
C VAL A 14 -3.08 0.35 -4.04
N ALA A 15 -2.44 1.50 -4.32
CA ALA A 15 -2.40 2.61 -3.38
C ALA A 15 -3.81 3.14 -3.06
N GLU A 16 -4.67 3.27 -4.08
CA GLU A 16 -6.09 3.63 -3.91
C GLU A 16 -6.81 2.67 -2.98
N VAL A 17 -6.61 1.36 -3.16
CA VAL A 17 -7.24 0.34 -2.31
C VAL A 17 -6.79 0.49 -0.85
N ILE A 18 -5.48 0.63 -0.60
CA ILE A 18 -4.97 0.79 0.77
C ILE A 18 -5.43 2.12 1.37
N ARG A 19 -5.48 3.20 0.58
CA ARG A 19 -6.02 4.49 1.02
C ARG A 19 -7.47 4.36 1.45
N GLY A 20 -8.30 3.70 0.63
CA GLY A 20 -9.69 3.42 0.95
C GLY A 20 -9.85 2.63 2.26
N GLN A 21 -8.97 1.65 2.52
CA GLN A 21 -8.97 0.90 3.79
C GLN A 21 -8.63 1.77 5.00
N ILE A 22 -7.70 2.72 4.84
CA ILE A 22 -7.35 3.68 5.90
C ILE A 22 -8.53 4.62 6.16
N GLU A 23 -9.11 5.19 5.10
CA GLU A 23 -10.25 6.12 5.17
C GLU A 23 -11.51 5.45 5.75
N ALA A 24 -11.74 4.18 5.43
CA ALA A 24 -12.82 3.37 5.99
C ALA A 24 -12.57 2.92 7.45
N GLY A 25 -11.36 3.13 7.98
CA GLY A 25 -10.97 2.70 9.33
C GLY A 25 -10.66 1.19 9.47
N GLU A 26 -10.61 0.45 8.36
CA GLU A 26 -10.18 -0.96 8.34
C GLU A 26 -8.69 -1.08 8.70
N LEU A 27 -7.90 -0.07 8.33
CA LEU A 27 -6.52 0.14 8.78
C LEU A 27 -6.47 1.37 9.70
N PRO A 28 -6.71 1.20 11.01
CA PRO A 28 -6.71 2.34 11.95
C PRO A 28 -5.31 2.92 12.13
N SER A 29 -5.21 4.14 12.67
CA SER A 29 -3.94 4.76 13.02
C SER A 29 -3.10 3.82 13.91
N GLY A 30 -1.80 3.72 13.60
CA GLY A 30 -0.87 2.78 14.23
C GLY A 30 -0.96 1.34 13.70
N ALA A 31 -1.93 0.99 12.86
CA ALA A 31 -1.99 -0.32 12.24
C ALA A 31 -0.84 -0.53 11.27
N ARG A 32 -0.36 -1.78 11.19
CA ARG A 32 0.69 -2.16 10.26
C ARG A 32 0.14 -2.31 8.86
N VAL A 33 0.73 -1.61 7.91
CA VAL A 33 0.41 -1.69 6.48
C VAL A 33 1.08 -2.94 5.90
N PRO A 34 0.46 -3.61 4.90
CA PRO A 34 1.08 -4.75 4.23
C PRO A 34 2.51 -4.45 3.76
N SER A 35 3.43 -5.37 4.02
CA SER A 35 4.82 -5.24 3.59
C SER A 35 4.95 -5.37 2.07
N VAL A 36 6.10 -4.99 1.50
CA VAL A 36 6.39 -5.20 0.07
C VAL A 36 6.11 -6.65 -0.34
N VAL A 37 6.56 -7.62 0.47
CA VAL A 37 6.35 -9.05 0.22
C VAL A 37 4.87 -9.40 0.27
N ALA A 38 4.13 -8.94 1.29
CA ALA A 38 2.70 -9.19 1.39
C ALA A 38 1.93 -8.60 0.20
N LEU A 39 2.26 -7.37 -0.20
CA LEU A 39 1.67 -6.72 -1.38
C LEU A 39 1.95 -7.50 -2.66
N THR A 40 3.16 -8.02 -2.84
CA THR A 40 3.47 -8.85 -4.02
C THR A 40 2.67 -10.13 -4.04
N GLN A 41 2.49 -10.80 -2.90
CA GLN A 41 1.73 -12.04 -2.80
C GLN A 41 0.22 -11.82 -2.97
N GLN A 42 -0.31 -10.77 -2.35
CA GLN A 42 -1.75 -10.47 -2.36
C GLN A 42 -2.24 -9.97 -3.71
N TYR A 43 -1.43 -9.14 -4.39
CA TYR A 43 -1.83 -8.48 -5.63
C TYR A 43 -1.12 -9.03 -6.87
N GLY A 44 -0.17 -9.95 -6.73
CA GLY A 44 0.57 -10.51 -7.87
C GLY A 44 1.40 -9.46 -8.63
N ILE A 45 1.87 -8.43 -7.93
CA ILE A 45 2.67 -7.33 -8.51
C ILE A 45 4.16 -7.51 -8.23
N ALA A 46 5.01 -6.96 -9.09
CA ALA A 46 6.46 -6.97 -8.89
C ALA A 46 6.86 -6.20 -7.61
N GLN A 47 7.96 -6.60 -6.96
CA GLN A 47 8.44 -5.95 -5.73
C GLN A 47 8.67 -4.44 -5.89
N ALA A 48 9.25 -4.01 -7.02
CA ALA A 48 9.44 -2.59 -7.32
C ALA A 48 8.11 -1.82 -7.41
N THR A 49 7.05 -2.48 -7.90
CA THR A 49 5.69 -1.91 -7.97
C THR A 49 5.10 -1.78 -6.55
N ALA A 50 5.23 -2.81 -5.73
CA ALA A 50 4.82 -2.76 -4.32
C ALA A 50 5.59 -1.72 -3.50
N GLN A 51 6.88 -1.50 -3.79
CA GLN A 51 7.64 -0.41 -3.19
C GLN A 51 7.07 0.97 -3.57
N LYS A 52 6.68 1.17 -4.84
CA LYS A 52 6.04 2.43 -5.28
C LYS A 52 4.75 2.72 -4.53
N VAL A 53 3.93 1.71 -4.26
CA VAL A 53 2.72 1.84 -3.42
C VAL A 53 3.08 2.45 -2.06
N LEU A 54 4.01 1.84 -1.34
CA LEU A 54 4.39 2.30 0.01
C LEU A 54 5.09 3.66 -0.01
N VAL A 55 5.86 3.97 -1.06
CA VAL A 55 6.47 5.30 -1.22
C VAL A 55 5.39 6.37 -1.42
N ASN A 56 4.42 6.12 -2.30
CA ASN A 56 3.35 7.07 -2.58
C ASN A 56 2.46 7.30 -1.35
N LEU A 57 2.02 6.26 -0.64
CA LEU A 57 1.25 6.41 0.60
C LEU A 57 2.02 7.19 1.68
N ARG A 58 3.36 7.07 1.71
CA ARG A 58 4.20 7.86 2.62
C ARG A 58 4.26 9.33 2.19
N LEU A 59 4.39 9.59 0.89
CA LEU A 59 4.39 10.95 0.34
C LEU A 59 3.05 11.67 0.59
N GLU A 60 1.95 10.92 0.59
CA GLU A 60 0.61 11.41 0.94
C GLU A 60 0.43 11.63 2.46
N GLY A 61 1.41 11.25 3.29
CA GLY A 61 1.36 11.42 4.74
C GLY A 61 0.46 10.41 5.46
N LEU A 62 -0.03 9.38 4.77
CA LEU A 62 -0.92 8.37 5.33
C LEU A 62 -0.18 7.31 6.15
N ILE A 63 1.11 7.09 5.84
CA ILE A 63 1.91 6.06 6.50
C ILE A 63 3.30 6.57 6.88
N LYS A 64 3.86 6.00 7.94
CA LYS A 64 5.27 6.15 8.35
C LYS A 64 5.97 4.81 8.27
N THR A 65 7.21 4.81 7.82
CA THR A 65 8.05 3.61 7.86
C THR A 65 9.07 3.69 8.98
N THR A 66 9.09 2.63 9.79
CA THR A 66 10.04 2.43 10.86
C THR A 66 11.03 1.36 10.41
N HIS A 67 12.31 1.73 10.35
CA HIS A 67 13.38 0.82 9.91
C HIS A 67 13.36 -0.48 10.72
N GLY A 68 13.46 -1.63 10.04
CA GLY A 68 13.37 -2.96 10.65
C GLY A 68 11.97 -3.41 11.08
N MET A 69 10.99 -2.51 11.19
CA MET A 69 9.66 -2.81 11.74
C MET A 69 8.55 -2.79 10.67
N GLY A 70 8.74 -2.06 9.57
CA GLY A 70 7.78 -1.95 8.47
C GLY A 70 7.06 -0.60 8.44
N SER A 71 5.90 -0.54 7.80
CA SER A 71 5.11 0.69 7.65
C SER A 71 3.85 0.66 8.48
N PHE A 72 3.48 1.80 9.03
CA PHE A 72 2.33 1.97 9.92
C PHE A 72 1.52 3.19 9.50
N VAL A 73 0.19 3.10 9.65
CA VAL A 73 -0.72 4.23 9.40
C VAL A 73 -0.48 5.34 10.43
N ILE A 74 -0.54 6.59 9.98
CA ILE A 74 -0.44 7.79 10.84
C ILE A 74 -1.83 8.28 11.19
#